data_AF-A0A5K1DXJ7-F1
#
_entry.id   AF-A0A5K1DXJ7-F1
#
_cell.length_a   1.000
_cell.length_b   1.000
_cell.length_c   1.000
_cell.angle_alpha   90.00
_cell.angle_beta   90.00
_cell.angle_gamma   90.00
#
_symmetry.space_group_name_H-M   'P 1'
#
loop_
_entity.id
_entity.type
_entity.pdbx_description
1 polymer ?
#
loop_
_entity_poly.entity_id
_entity_poly.type
_entity_poly.pdbx_seq_one_letter_code
_entity_poly.pdbx_strand_id
1 'polypeptide(L)'
;GRYSLRRTYWKELDLYHPRWNSKDLQLAEERYLRFCNVPAMTAQLPRWTKVFHPLDGLFQVAVSRTVLEIIRAVVYYAVAAEKSSSSRAPDGVLLRALHLLSLALDICMAHCQENSSNSDISGSTNPSGSTSSSAHLSNDEEVILPLLAYAREVVVVDWSDAHFAPGHQSLLSLLVLLMRKCRKDYEVNELGTFESGFANIATLIESLLLKFAELDAGCRNELEKIVPDMILHLPGKLQKFGGDPCVLASDAAKKKAKARERQAVIM
;
A
#
# COMPACT_ATOMS: atom_id res chain seq x y z
N GLY A 1 -7.68 -2.31 40.41
CA GLY A 1 -8.27 -1.65 39.24
C GLY A 1 -7.18 -1.31 38.24
N ARG A 2 -7.17 -1.99 37.09
CA ARG A 2 -6.32 -1.63 35.95
C ARG A 2 -7.22 -1.35 34.75
N TYR A 3 -6.81 -0.43 33.89
CA TYR A 3 -7.48 -0.16 32.62
C TYR A 3 -6.95 -1.11 31.55
N SER A 4 -7.84 -1.59 30.69
CA SER A 4 -7.51 -2.42 29.54
C SER A 4 -8.13 -1.82 28.28
N LEU A 5 -7.34 -1.71 27.21
CA LEU A 5 -7.83 -1.24 25.93
C LEU A 5 -8.87 -2.21 25.36
N ARG A 6 -10.04 -1.71 24.93
CA ARG A 6 -11.05 -2.55 24.28
C ARG A 6 -10.57 -3.00 22.92
N ARG A 7 -11.04 -4.18 22.48
CA ARG A 7 -10.70 -4.78 21.20
C ARG A 7 -10.89 -3.82 20.02
N THR A 8 -11.97 -3.03 20.03
CA THR A 8 -12.31 -2.08 18.96
C THR A 8 -11.24 -1.02 18.73
N TYR A 9 -10.62 -0.54 19.80
CA TYR A 9 -9.60 0.52 19.71
C TYR A 9 -8.24 0.02 19.22
N TRP A 10 -8.01 -1.29 19.14
CA TRP A 10 -6.81 -1.80 18.47
C TRP A 10 -6.81 -1.47 16.97
N LYS A 11 -7.99 -1.23 16.37
CA LYS A 11 -8.09 -0.77 14.97
C LYS A 11 -7.57 0.66 14.75
N GLU A 12 -7.39 1.44 15.82
CA GLU A 12 -6.86 2.81 15.78
C GLU A 12 -5.38 2.86 16.16
N LEU A 13 -4.70 1.71 16.21
CA LEU A 13 -3.27 1.65 16.49
C LEU A 13 -2.47 2.36 15.39
N ASP A 14 -1.88 3.50 15.74
CA ASP A 14 -0.90 4.19 14.92
C ASP A 14 0.50 3.57 15.13
N LEU A 15 1.05 2.97 14.08
CA LEU A 15 2.36 2.33 14.10
C LEU A 15 3.52 3.32 13.95
N TYR A 16 3.23 4.56 13.56
CA TYR A 16 4.21 5.62 13.32
C TYR A 16 4.28 6.64 14.44
N HIS A 17 3.56 6.41 15.53
CA HIS A 17 3.52 7.34 16.65
C HIS A 17 4.95 7.62 17.18
N PRO A 18 5.40 8.88 17.27
CA PRO A 18 6.80 9.22 17.55
C PRO A 18 7.35 8.72 18.89
N ARG A 19 6.47 8.35 19.84
CA ARG A 19 6.85 7.83 21.15
C ARG A 19 7.13 6.32 21.17
N TRP A 20 6.91 5.61 20.06
CA TRP A 20 7.29 4.21 19.98
C TRP A 20 8.81 4.07 19.95
N ASN A 21 9.36 3.32 20.90
CA ASN A 21 10.66 2.68 20.72
C ASN A 21 10.47 1.30 20.08
N SER A 22 11.56 0.68 19.62
CA SER A 22 11.51 -0.62 18.93
C SER A 22 10.83 -1.71 19.75
N LYS A 23 11.10 -1.78 21.05
CA LYS A 23 10.53 -2.77 21.97
C LYS A 23 9.03 -2.57 22.16
N ASP A 24 8.61 -1.33 22.37
CA ASP A 24 7.20 -1.00 22.58
C ASP A 24 6.38 -1.21 21.30
N LEU A 25 6.95 -0.89 20.14
CA LEU A 25 6.32 -1.15 18.83
C LEU A 25 6.12 -2.66 18.62
N GLN A 26 7.15 -3.47 18.86
CA GLN A 26 7.04 -4.93 18.75
C GLN A 26 5.94 -5.48 19.66
N LEU A 27 5.87 -5.02 20.92
CA LEU A 27 4.83 -5.41 21.86
C LEU A 27 3.43 -4.96 21.41
N ALA A 28 3.31 -3.78 20.79
CA ALA A 28 2.07 -3.28 20.23
C ALA A 28 1.61 -4.15 19.05
N GLU A 29 2.52 -4.52 18.14
CA GLU A 29 2.25 -5.41 17.02
C GLU A 29 1.82 -6.80 17.45
N GLU A 30 2.52 -7.41 18.42
CA GLU A 30 2.15 -8.72 18.96
C GLU A 30 0.74 -8.70 19.57
N ARG A 31 0.40 -7.63 20.29
CA ARG A 31 -0.93 -7.48 20.88
C ARG A 31 -1.98 -7.25 19.80
N TYR A 32 -1.70 -6.41 18.81
CA TYR A 32 -2.58 -6.20 17.67
C TYR A 32 -2.85 -7.52 16.96
N LEU A 33 -1.82 -8.34 16.67
CA LEU A 33 -1.98 -9.65 16.05
C LEU A 33 -2.89 -10.56 16.90
N ARG A 34 -2.73 -10.57 18.23
CA ARG A 34 -3.59 -11.37 19.13
C ARG A 34 -5.05 -10.92 19.12
N PHE A 35 -5.32 -9.62 19.02
CA PHE A 35 -6.68 -9.07 19.09
C PHE A 35 -7.38 -8.99 17.72
N CYS A 36 -6.63 -8.69 16.66
CA CYS A 36 -7.14 -8.51 15.30
C CYS A 36 -6.96 -9.76 14.41
N ASN A 37 -6.10 -10.71 14.79
CA ASN A 37 -5.73 -11.89 14.00
C ASN A 37 -5.12 -11.57 12.62
N VAL A 38 -4.61 -10.35 12.44
CA VAL A 38 -3.90 -9.90 11.24
C VAL A 38 -2.69 -9.07 11.67
N PRO A 39 -1.58 -9.06 10.91
CA PRO A 39 -0.42 -8.23 11.24
C PRO A 39 -0.75 -6.73 11.14
N ALA A 40 -0.33 -5.94 12.12
CA ALA A 40 -0.58 -4.49 12.15
C ALA A 40 0.06 -3.81 10.94
N MET A 41 1.38 -3.97 10.82
CA MET A 41 1.98 -4.61 9.66
C MET A 41 1.46 -4.12 8.29
N THR A 42 0.53 -4.91 7.80
CA THR A 42 -0.05 -4.84 6.45
C THR A 42 -1.53 -4.43 6.49
N ALA A 43 -2.13 -4.37 7.68
CA ALA A 43 -3.52 -3.99 7.89
C ALA A 43 -3.71 -2.49 8.17
N GLN A 44 -2.72 -1.85 8.80
CA GLN A 44 -2.73 -0.45 9.20
C GLN A 44 -1.86 0.40 8.27
N LEU A 45 -2.33 0.54 7.02
CA LEU A 45 -1.66 1.41 6.07
C LEU A 45 -1.82 2.89 6.48
N PRO A 46 -0.78 3.72 6.33
CA PRO A 46 -0.91 5.15 6.51
C PRO A 46 -2.01 5.70 5.59
N ARG A 47 -2.81 6.62 6.11
CA ARG A 47 -3.86 7.32 5.37
C ARG A 47 -3.61 8.81 5.41
N TRP A 48 -3.87 9.47 4.29
CA TRP A 48 -3.92 10.92 4.24
C TRP A 48 -5.16 11.38 4.99
N THR A 49 -4.95 12.31 5.91
CA THR A 49 -6.03 12.92 6.68
C THR A 49 -5.90 14.43 6.57
N LYS A 50 -6.96 15.16 6.91
CA LYS A 50 -6.94 16.61 6.88
C LYS A 50 -5.83 17.14 7.78
N VAL A 51 -4.79 17.69 7.15
CA VAL A 51 -3.64 18.27 7.85
C VAL A 51 -3.99 19.67 8.34
N PHE A 52 -3.28 20.15 9.35
CA PHE A 52 -3.37 21.53 9.80
C PHE A 52 -2.93 22.47 8.65
N HIS A 53 -3.76 23.44 8.29
CA HIS A 53 -3.62 24.26 7.07
C HIS A 53 -2.20 24.78 6.76
N PRO A 54 -1.42 25.31 7.74
CA PRO A 54 -0.02 25.70 7.51
C PRO A 54 0.92 24.59 7.02
N LEU A 55 0.52 23.33 7.11
CA LEU A 55 1.26 22.14 6.70
C LEU A 55 0.63 21.45 5.48
N ASP A 56 -0.33 22.10 4.80
CA ASP A 56 -1.01 21.51 3.64
C ASP A 56 0.00 21.11 2.56
N GLY A 57 1.09 21.85 2.37
CA GLY A 57 2.15 21.50 1.41
C GLY A 57 2.93 20.21 1.70
N LEU A 58 2.72 19.54 2.85
CA LEU A 58 3.44 18.30 3.18
C LEU A 58 3.14 17.15 2.21
N PHE A 59 1.98 17.15 1.56
CA PHE A 59 1.65 16.09 0.59
C PHE A 59 2.68 16.04 -0.56
N GLN A 60 3.22 17.20 -0.94
CA GLN A 60 4.21 17.33 -2.03
C GLN A 60 5.46 16.49 -1.77
N VAL A 61 5.86 16.35 -0.50
CA VAL A 61 7.01 15.52 -0.13
C VAL A 61 6.71 14.05 -0.45
N ALA A 62 5.54 13.55 -0.07
CA ALA A 62 5.17 12.15 -0.25
C ALA A 62 5.01 11.77 -1.73
N VAL A 63 4.55 12.70 -2.58
CA VAL A 63 4.42 12.49 -4.03
C VAL A 63 5.62 12.96 -4.83
N SER A 64 6.69 13.42 -4.17
CA SER A 64 7.88 13.93 -4.84
C SER A 64 8.63 12.85 -5.62
N ARG A 65 9.27 13.25 -6.73
CA ARG A 65 10.14 12.39 -7.52
C ARG A 65 11.22 11.70 -6.67
N THR A 66 11.86 12.43 -5.76
CA THR A 66 12.92 11.89 -4.90
C THR A 66 12.41 10.75 -4.01
N VAL A 67 11.22 10.89 -3.41
CA VAL A 67 10.62 9.82 -2.63
C VAL A 67 10.36 8.59 -3.49
N LEU A 68 9.92 8.77 -4.73
CA LEU A 68 9.67 7.67 -5.65
C LEU A 68 10.94 7.00 -6.17
N GLU A 69 12.01 7.76 -6.37
CA GLU A 69 13.35 7.24 -6.64
C GLU A 69 13.82 6.33 -5.51
N ILE A 70 13.64 6.76 -4.26
CA ILE A 70 13.96 5.97 -3.08
C ILE A 70 13.12 4.69 -3.04
N ILE A 71 11.79 4.79 -3.21
CA ILE A 71 10.88 3.64 -3.22
C ILE A 71 11.28 2.65 -4.32
N ARG A 72 11.53 3.14 -5.55
CA ARG A 72 11.95 2.31 -6.67
C ARG A 72 13.26 1.59 -6.37
N ALA A 73 14.25 2.28 -5.82
CA ALA A 73 15.53 1.68 -5.45
C ALA A 73 15.36 0.58 -4.39
N VAL A 74 14.53 0.81 -3.37
CA VAL A 74 14.23 -0.18 -2.33
C VAL A 74 13.56 -1.42 -2.93
N VAL A 75 12.54 -1.24 -3.77
CA VAL A 75 11.86 -2.35 -4.45
C VAL A 75 12.83 -3.10 -5.37
N TYR A 76 13.67 -2.38 -6.11
CA TYR A 76 14.70 -2.99 -6.96
C TYR A 76 15.63 -3.90 -6.15
N TYR A 77 16.20 -3.42 -5.05
CA TYR A 77 17.09 -4.25 -4.23
C TYR A 77 16.38 -5.44 -3.61
N ALA A 78 15.12 -5.27 -3.20
CA ALA A 78 14.30 -6.36 -2.68
C ALA A 78 14.02 -7.43 -3.74
N VAL A 79 13.78 -7.01 -4.99
CA VAL A 79 13.61 -7.91 -6.13
C VAL A 79 14.93 -8.61 -6.47
N ALA A 80 16.03 -7.84 -6.54
CA ALA A 80 17.34 -8.27 -7.02
C ALA A 80 18.00 -9.36 -6.17
N ALA A 81 17.78 -9.34 -4.85
CA ALA A 81 18.42 -10.28 -3.95
C ALA A 81 17.90 -11.72 -4.16
N GLU A 82 18.76 -12.75 -4.10
CA GLU A 82 18.26 -14.13 -4.17
C GLU A 82 17.43 -14.54 -2.95
N LYS A 83 17.78 -14.02 -1.77
CA LYS A 83 17.08 -14.26 -0.49
C LYS A 83 16.72 -12.93 0.16
N SER A 84 15.58 -12.87 0.85
CA SER A 84 15.16 -11.68 1.61
C SER A 84 16.22 -11.25 2.63
N SER A 85 16.84 -12.21 3.32
CA SER A 85 17.86 -11.97 4.35
C SER A 85 19.19 -11.41 3.83
N SER A 86 19.49 -11.56 2.54
CA SER A 86 20.69 -10.98 1.90
C SER A 86 20.40 -9.70 1.11
N SER A 87 19.15 -9.25 1.11
CA SER A 87 18.72 -8.05 0.42
C SER A 87 19.34 -6.78 1.03
N ARG A 88 19.79 -5.86 0.16
CA ARG A 88 20.19 -4.50 0.56
C ARG A 88 18.97 -3.66 1.02
N ALA A 89 17.77 -4.18 0.79
CA ALA A 89 16.51 -3.68 1.34
C ALA A 89 15.92 -4.73 2.30
N PRO A 90 16.24 -4.67 3.60
CA PRO A 90 15.62 -5.52 4.62
C PRO A 90 14.09 -5.34 4.66
N ASP A 91 13.36 -6.35 5.15
CA ASP A 91 11.88 -6.35 5.15
C ASP A 91 11.27 -5.11 5.80
N GLY A 92 11.84 -4.62 6.91
CA GLY A 92 11.37 -3.40 7.57
C GLY A 92 11.55 -2.14 6.71
N VAL A 93 12.58 -2.08 5.87
CA VAL A 93 12.81 -0.98 4.92
C VAL A 93 11.84 -1.09 3.74
N LEU A 94 11.71 -2.29 3.18
CA LEU A 94 10.77 -2.56 2.09
C LEU A 94 9.34 -2.21 2.48
N LEU A 95 8.90 -2.66 3.66
CA LEU A 95 7.56 -2.42 4.14
C LEU A 95 7.28 -0.92 4.32
N ARG A 96 8.23 -0.16 4.88
CA ARG A 96 8.10 1.30 5.00
C ARG A 96 8.03 1.99 3.64
N ALA A 97 8.79 1.53 2.64
CA ALA A 97 8.69 2.04 1.28
C ALA A 97 7.31 1.77 0.67
N LEU A 98 6.75 0.57 0.88
CA LEU A 98 5.39 0.24 0.43
C LEU A 98 4.32 1.06 1.17
N HIS A 99 4.51 1.36 2.45
CA HIS A 99 3.62 2.23 3.22
C HIS A 99 3.67 3.68 2.75
N LEU A 100 4.86 4.19 2.43
CA LEU A 100 5.02 5.53 1.86
C LEU A 100 4.38 5.61 0.48
N LEU A 101 4.51 4.56 -0.34
CA LEU A 101 3.81 4.44 -1.61
C LEU A 101 2.29 4.39 -1.44
N SER A 102 1.79 3.65 -0.45
CA SER A 102 0.37 3.64 -0.11
C SER A 102 -0.13 5.03 0.24
N LEU A 103 0.62 5.78 1.06
CA LEU A 103 0.28 7.15 1.44
C LEU A 103 0.27 8.09 0.23
N ALA A 104 1.27 7.98 -0.65
CA ALA A 104 1.33 8.76 -1.88
C ALA A 104 0.10 8.52 -2.77
N LEU A 105 -0.32 7.27 -2.93
CA LEU A 105 -1.53 6.93 -3.68
C LEU A 105 -2.82 7.42 -2.99
N ASP A 106 -2.86 7.38 -1.64
CA ASP A 106 -3.98 7.89 -0.86
C ASP A 106 -4.16 9.41 -1.02
N ILE A 107 -3.05 10.15 -1.02
CA ILE A 107 -3.00 11.58 -1.34
C ILE A 107 -3.58 11.83 -2.74
N CYS A 108 -3.12 11.09 -3.75
CA CYS A 108 -3.61 11.26 -5.13
C CYS A 108 -5.11 11.00 -5.24
N MET A 109 -5.62 9.95 -4.58
CA MET A 109 -7.07 9.68 -4.56
C MET A 109 -7.86 10.81 -3.91
N ALA A 110 -7.41 11.34 -2.76
CA ALA A 110 -8.08 12.43 -2.05
C ALA A 110 -8.20 13.68 -2.94
N HIS A 111 -7.11 14.09 -3.59
CA HIS A 111 -7.13 15.26 -4.47
C HIS A 111 -7.95 15.05 -5.76
N CYS A 112 -7.94 13.85 -6.34
CA CYS A 112 -8.80 13.55 -7.49
C CYS A 112 -10.30 13.66 -7.14
N GLN A 113 -10.70 13.29 -5.92
CA GLN A 113 -12.09 13.37 -5.45
C GLN A 113 -12.54 14.82 -5.16
N GLU A 114 -11.66 15.65 -4.60
CA GLU A 114 -11.93 17.07 -4.35
C GLU A 114 -12.12 17.87 -5.66
N ASN A 115 -11.36 17.55 -6.70
CA ASN A 115 -11.48 18.23 -8.00
C ASN A 115 -12.76 17.84 -8.74
N SER A 116 -13.17 16.57 -8.67
CA SER A 116 -14.38 16.06 -9.34
C SER A 116 -15.68 16.59 -8.71
N SER A 117 -15.65 16.98 -7.43
CA SER A 117 -16.82 17.54 -6.74
C SER A 117 -17.03 19.04 -6.98
N ASN A 118 -16.02 19.75 -7.50
CA ASN A 118 -16.11 21.17 -7.85
C ASN A 118 -16.58 21.45 -9.28
N SER A 119 -16.61 20.43 -10.17
CA SER A 119 -17.02 20.60 -11.58
C SER A 119 -18.53 20.62 -11.81
N ASP A 120 -19.35 20.24 -10.83
CA ASP A 120 -20.79 20.04 -11.01
C ASP A 120 -21.66 21.28 -10.68
N ILE A 121 -21.06 22.43 -10.34
CA ILE A 121 -21.77 23.69 -10.01
C ILE A 121 -21.44 24.80 -11.01
N SER A 122 -21.48 24.52 -12.32
CA SER A 122 -21.45 25.57 -13.34
C SER A 122 -22.38 25.22 -14.51
N GLY A 123 -23.68 25.34 -14.25
CA GLY A 123 -24.72 25.35 -15.27
C GLY A 123 -25.48 26.68 -15.28
N SER A 124 -25.51 27.34 -16.45
CA SER A 124 -26.38 28.48 -16.86
C SER A 124 -25.83 29.90 -16.57
N THR A 125 -25.68 30.86 -17.48
CA THR A 125 -26.06 31.01 -18.91
C THR A 125 -25.30 32.19 -19.58
N ASN A 126 -25.00 32.01 -20.88
CA ASN A 126 -24.96 32.98 -22.00
C ASN A 126 -23.63 33.36 -22.69
N PRO A 127 -23.65 33.54 -24.05
CA PRO A 127 -22.47 33.56 -24.90
C PRO A 127 -22.19 34.93 -25.54
N SER A 128 -20.92 35.33 -25.66
CA SER A 128 -20.39 36.07 -26.83
C SER A 128 -18.96 36.61 -26.60
N GLY A 129 -18.09 36.38 -27.58
CA GLY A 129 -17.03 37.31 -28.00
C GLY A 129 -15.72 37.34 -27.20
N SER A 130 -14.63 37.04 -27.91
CA SER A 130 -13.24 37.52 -27.70
C SER A 130 -12.27 36.58 -26.97
N THR A 131 -11.47 35.90 -27.79
CA THR A 131 -10.02 35.65 -27.68
C THR A 131 -9.32 35.78 -26.31
N SER A 132 -8.73 34.64 -25.93
CA SER A 132 -7.45 34.45 -25.22
C SER A 132 -7.26 35.07 -23.84
N SER A 133 -7.51 34.26 -22.81
CA SER A 133 -6.54 34.12 -21.72
C SER A 133 -6.75 32.79 -21.01
N SER A 134 -5.74 31.93 -21.17
CA SER A 134 -5.39 30.74 -20.40
C SER A 134 -6.23 30.47 -19.15
N ALA A 135 -6.81 29.27 -19.13
CA ALA A 135 -7.24 28.59 -17.92
C ALA A 135 -6.22 28.82 -16.79
N HIS A 136 -6.70 29.35 -15.67
CA HIS A 136 -5.97 29.33 -14.41
C HIS A 136 -6.08 27.89 -13.90
N LEU A 137 -5.28 26.98 -14.49
CA LEU A 137 -5.12 25.62 -14.00
C LEU A 137 -4.57 25.73 -12.58
N SER A 138 -5.35 25.27 -11.61
CA SER A 138 -4.92 25.14 -10.23
C SER A 138 -3.63 24.31 -10.19
N ASN A 139 -2.58 24.87 -9.60
CA ASN A 139 -1.24 24.27 -9.46
C ASN A 139 -1.23 22.84 -8.90
N ASP A 140 -2.33 22.36 -8.30
CA ASP A 140 -2.42 21.05 -7.65
C ASP A 140 -2.59 19.88 -8.63
N GLU A 141 -3.20 20.09 -9.82
CA GLU A 141 -3.33 19.03 -10.84
C GLU A 141 -1.95 18.66 -11.44
N GLU A 142 -1.07 19.66 -11.53
CA GLU A 142 0.31 19.52 -12.04
C GLU A 142 1.23 18.75 -11.07
N VAL A 143 0.84 18.58 -9.79
CA VAL A 143 1.67 17.94 -8.74
C VAL A 143 1.36 16.45 -8.54
N ILE A 144 0.15 15.99 -8.92
CA ILE A 144 -0.28 14.59 -8.76
C ILE A 144 0.07 13.74 -9.99
N LEU A 145 -0.01 14.33 -11.19
CA LEU A 145 0.38 13.71 -12.45
C LEU A 145 1.84 13.20 -12.50
N PRO A 146 2.84 13.87 -11.88
CA PRO A 146 4.21 13.39 -11.80
C PRO A 146 4.37 12.04 -11.11
N LEU A 147 3.60 11.72 -10.06
CA LEU A 147 3.69 10.41 -9.39
C LEU A 147 3.36 9.28 -10.37
N LEU A 148 2.22 9.40 -11.04
CA LEU A 148 1.67 8.36 -11.92
C LEU A 148 2.49 8.24 -13.19
N ALA A 149 2.91 9.38 -13.76
CA ALA A 149 3.86 9.41 -14.88
C ALA A 149 5.21 8.77 -14.51
N TYR A 150 5.73 9.09 -13.32
CA TYR A 150 7.00 8.53 -12.84
C TYR A 150 6.91 7.05 -12.53
N ALA A 151 5.78 6.55 -12.01
CA ALA A 151 5.60 5.13 -11.76
C ALA A 151 5.78 4.27 -13.04
N ARG A 152 5.41 4.85 -14.18
CA ARG A 152 5.51 4.28 -15.54
C ARG A 152 6.86 4.54 -16.19
N GLU A 153 7.60 5.54 -15.73
CA GLU A 153 8.91 5.88 -16.28
C GLU A 153 9.84 4.67 -16.21
N VAL A 154 10.29 4.29 -17.39
CA VAL A 154 11.21 3.20 -17.60
C VAL A 154 12.63 3.72 -17.40
N VAL A 155 13.35 3.17 -16.43
CA VAL A 155 14.76 3.48 -16.25
C VAL A 155 15.61 2.32 -16.75
N VAL A 156 16.64 2.66 -17.54
CA VAL A 156 17.69 1.72 -17.91
C VAL A 156 18.60 1.59 -16.70
N VAL A 157 18.58 0.41 -16.11
CA VAL A 157 19.40 0.08 -14.95
C VAL A 157 20.49 -0.86 -15.46
N ASP A 158 21.66 -0.30 -15.76
CA ASP A 158 22.82 -1.01 -16.31
C ASP A 158 23.61 -1.65 -15.16
N TRP A 159 23.15 -2.82 -14.68
CA TRP A 159 23.92 -3.64 -13.73
C TRP A 159 24.01 -5.08 -14.25
N SER A 160 25.23 -5.62 -14.18
CA SER A 160 25.69 -6.86 -14.79
C SER A 160 25.22 -8.15 -14.10
N ASP A 161 24.07 -8.14 -13.41
CA ASP A 161 23.60 -9.31 -12.68
C ASP A 161 22.65 -10.15 -13.54
N ALA A 162 23.11 -11.36 -13.90
CA ALA A 162 22.56 -12.22 -14.95
C ALA A 162 21.16 -12.80 -14.65
N HIS A 163 20.59 -12.50 -13.48
CA HIS A 163 19.28 -13.00 -13.04
C HIS A 163 18.11 -12.12 -13.45
N PHE A 164 18.37 -10.89 -13.91
CA PHE A 164 17.36 -9.99 -14.43
C PHE A 164 17.56 -9.83 -15.92
N ALA A 165 16.51 -10.14 -16.70
CA ALA A 165 16.53 -9.85 -18.12
C ALA A 165 16.87 -8.35 -18.29
N PRO A 166 17.91 -8.00 -19.06
CA PRO A 166 18.27 -6.61 -19.29
C PRO A 166 17.08 -5.92 -19.94
N GLY A 167 16.44 -5.03 -19.19
CA GLY A 167 15.21 -4.42 -19.64
C GLY A 167 14.76 -3.39 -18.63
N HIS A 168 14.72 -2.14 -19.07
CA HIS A 168 13.61 -1.21 -18.84
C HIS A 168 12.65 -1.61 -17.71
N GLN A 169 13.00 -1.32 -16.45
CA GLN A 169 12.12 -1.57 -15.32
C GLN A 169 11.48 -0.26 -14.85
N SER A 170 10.15 -0.19 -14.92
CA SER A 170 9.36 0.86 -14.27
C SER A 170 9.08 0.47 -12.82
N LEU A 171 8.54 1.39 -12.01
CA LEU A 171 8.12 1.03 -10.65
C LEU A 171 7.02 -0.03 -10.68
N LEU A 172 6.10 0.05 -11.64
CA LEU A 172 5.02 -0.93 -11.83
C LEU A 172 5.57 -2.32 -12.13
N SER A 173 6.53 -2.45 -13.04
CA SER A 173 7.12 -3.76 -13.36
C SER A 173 7.89 -4.34 -12.18
N LEU A 174 8.63 -3.52 -11.43
CA LEU A 174 9.35 -3.94 -10.22
C LEU A 174 8.40 -4.43 -9.12
N LEU A 175 7.29 -3.73 -8.89
CA LEU A 175 6.28 -4.16 -7.92
C LEU A 175 5.64 -5.49 -8.32
N VAL A 176 5.36 -5.69 -9.61
CA VAL A 176 4.87 -6.99 -10.11
C VAL A 176 5.88 -8.11 -9.89
N LEU A 177 7.16 -7.87 -10.21
CA LEU A 177 8.23 -8.84 -9.97
C LEU A 177 8.34 -9.18 -8.49
N LEU A 178 8.31 -8.17 -7.62
CA LEU A 178 8.35 -8.35 -6.17
C LEU A 178 7.14 -9.17 -5.68
N MET A 179 5.93 -8.84 -6.14
CA MET A 179 4.72 -9.59 -5.78
C MET A 179 4.84 -11.07 -6.17
N ARG A 180 5.29 -11.35 -7.39
CA ARG A 180 5.49 -12.74 -7.87
C ARG A 180 6.54 -13.47 -7.04
N LYS A 181 7.64 -12.80 -6.71
CA LYS A 181 8.68 -13.33 -5.84
C LYS A 181 8.14 -13.65 -4.45
N CYS A 182 7.43 -12.74 -3.81
CA CYS A 182 6.84 -12.97 -2.49
C CYS A 182 5.85 -14.14 -2.49
N ARG A 183 5.06 -14.34 -3.57
CA ARG A 183 4.16 -15.50 -3.70
C ARG A 183 4.95 -16.80 -3.86
N LYS A 184 5.99 -16.80 -4.68
CA LYS A 184 6.85 -17.97 -4.91
C LYS A 184 7.59 -18.38 -3.62
N ASP A 185 8.16 -17.41 -2.91
CA ASP A 185 8.88 -17.67 -1.66
C ASP A 185 7.93 -18.21 -0.58
N TYR A 186 6.68 -17.75 -0.56
CA TYR A 186 5.65 -18.29 0.32
C TYR A 186 5.32 -19.78 0.00
N GLU A 187 5.08 -20.12 -1.26
CA GLU A 187 4.76 -21.50 -1.68
C GLU A 187 5.90 -22.49 -1.39
N VAL A 188 7.16 -22.07 -1.57
CA VAL A 188 8.34 -22.90 -1.29
C VAL A 188 8.52 -23.15 0.21
N ASN A 189 8.15 -22.19 1.05
CA ASN A 189 8.35 -22.25 2.50
C ASN A 189 7.18 -22.91 3.27
N GLU A 190 6.07 -23.31 2.61
CA GLU A 190 4.92 -23.96 3.28
C GLU A 190 5.26 -25.29 3.98
N LEU A 191 6.42 -25.90 3.71
CA LEU A 191 6.90 -27.09 4.42
C LEU A 191 7.64 -26.77 5.73
N GLY A 192 7.89 -25.48 6.01
CA GLY A 192 8.57 -24.97 7.20
C GLY A 192 7.68 -24.00 7.99
N THR A 193 7.53 -24.25 9.28
CA THR A 193 6.60 -23.56 10.18
C THR A 193 7.03 -22.11 10.50
N PHE A 194 7.07 -21.17 9.54
CA PHE A 194 7.13 -19.69 9.70
C PHE A 194 7.23 -19.13 8.26
N GLU A 195 6.26 -18.40 7.71
CA GLU A 195 6.24 -16.93 7.69
C GLU A 195 4.93 -16.44 7.03
N SER A 196 3.92 -16.12 7.84
CA SER A 196 2.68 -15.46 7.36
C SER A 196 2.95 -14.08 6.74
N GLY A 197 4.13 -13.49 6.95
CA GLY A 197 4.49 -12.14 6.49
C GLY A 197 4.51 -11.98 4.97
N PHE A 198 5.06 -12.93 4.21
CA PHE A 198 5.24 -12.79 2.75
C PHE A 198 3.93 -12.81 1.95
N ALA A 199 2.97 -13.65 2.34
CA ALA A 199 1.62 -13.65 1.77
C ALA A 199 0.91 -12.29 1.99
N ASN A 200 1.14 -11.67 3.15
CA ASN A 200 0.58 -10.36 3.47
C ASN A 200 1.25 -9.23 2.67
N ILE A 201 2.55 -9.32 2.38
CA ILE A 201 3.25 -8.36 1.51
C ILE A 201 2.77 -8.49 0.06
N ALA A 202 2.62 -9.70 -0.47
CA ALA A 202 2.13 -9.90 -1.83
C ALA A 202 0.71 -9.33 -2.04
N THR A 203 -0.19 -9.51 -1.07
CA THR A 203 -1.54 -8.94 -1.10
C THR A 203 -1.56 -7.42 -0.95
N LEU A 204 -0.65 -6.87 -0.13
CA LEU A 204 -0.43 -5.41 -0.07
C LEU A 204 0.02 -4.86 -1.43
N ILE A 205 1.06 -5.42 -2.03
CA ILE A 205 1.57 -4.96 -3.34
C ILE A 205 0.47 -5.04 -4.40
N GLU A 206 -0.30 -6.14 -4.41
CA GLU A 206 -1.44 -6.28 -5.29
C GLU A 206 -2.46 -5.14 -5.10
N SER A 207 -2.82 -4.81 -3.86
CA SER A 207 -3.73 -3.69 -3.59
C SER A 207 -3.20 -2.33 -4.08
N LEU A 208 -1.89 -2.10 -3.98
CA LEU A 208 -1.25 -0.87 -4.48
C LEU A 208 -1.28 -0.80 -6.00
N LEU A 209 -1.02 -1.92 -6.70
CA LEU A 209 -1.10 -2.01 -8.15
C LEU A 209 -2.52 -1.74 -8.66
N LEU A 210 -3.55 -2.23 -7.95
CA LEU A 210 -4.94 -1.94 -8.29
C LEU A 210 -5.26 -0.45 -8.13
N LYS A 211 -4.76 0.21 -7.07
CA LYS A 211 -4.91 1.66 -6.88
C LYS A 211 -4.24 2.46 -8.00
N PHE A 212 -3.06 2.05 -8.47
CA PHE A 212 -2.44 2.66 -9.65
C PHE A 212 -3.32 2.54 -10.90
N ALA A 213 -3.87 1.35 -11.16
CA ALA A 213 -4.76 1.11 -12.29
C ALA A 213 -6.08 1.88 -12.17
N GLU A 214 -6.54 2.19 -10.97
CA GLU A 214 -7.72 3.02 -10.73
C GLU A 214 -7.44 4.50 -11.02
N LEU A 215 -6.30 5.02 -10.56
CA LEU A 215 -5.91 6.41 -10.65
C LEU A 215 -5.50 6.88 -12.06
N ASP A 216 -4.83 6.05 -12.85
CA ASP A 216 -4.35 6.42 -14.19
C ASP A 216 -4.60 5.31 -15.23
N ALA A 217 -5.16 5.71 -16.37
CA ALA A 217 -5.36 4.82 -17.51
C ALA A 217 -4.04 4.34 -18.10
N GLY A 218 -2.98 5.15 -18.06
CA GLY A 218 -1.64 4.75 -18.46
C GLY A 218 -1.08 3.61 -17.62
N CYS A 219 -1.16 3.73 -16.29
CA CYS A 219 -0.81 2.69 -15.34
C CYS A 219 -1.63 1.42 -15.57
N ARG A 220 -2.94 1.55 -15.80
CA ARG A 220 -3.82 0.42 -16.13
C ARG A 220 -3.33 -0.32 -17.38
N ASN A 221 -3.09 0.41 -18.47
CA ASN A 221 -2.66 -0.18 -19.74
C ASN A 221 -1.30 -0.89 -19.64
N GLU A 222 -0.38 -0.36 -18.83
CA GLU A 222 0.90 -1.04 -18.56
C GLU A 222 0.70 -2.30 -17.73
N LEU A 223 -0.12 -2.24 -16.68
CA LEU A 223 -0.40 -3.39 -15.85
C LEU A 223 -1.18 -4.47 -16.61
N GLU A 224 -2.05 -4.13 -17.56
CA GLU A 224 -2.74 -5.10 -18.42
C GLU A 224 -1.74 -5.89 -19.29
N LYS A 225 -0.68 -5.24 -19.75
CA LYS A 225 0.38 -5.90 -20.53
C LYS A 225 1.22 -6.85 -19.67
N ILE A 226 1.47 -6.50 -18.41
CA ILE A 226 2.39 -7.24 -17.53
C ILE A 226 1.65 -8.33 -16.72
N VAL A 227 0.41 -8.07 -16.29
CA VAL A 227 -0.43 -8.93 -15.44
C VAL A 227 -1.93 -8.81 -15.83
N PRO A 228 -2.33 -9.35 -16.99
CA PRO A 228 -3.71 -9.24 -17.47
C PRO A 228 -4.74 -9.85 -16.49
N ASP A 229 -4.42 -10.99 -15.90
CA ASP A 229 -5.32 -11.73 -14.99
C ASP A 229 -5.72 -10.93 -13.74
N MET A 230 -4.87 -10.01 -13.29
CA MET A 230 -5.14 -9.20 -12.11
C MET A 230 -6.21 -8.12 -12.38
N ILE A 231 -6.26 -7.59 -13.60
CA ILE A 231 -7.12 -6.45 -13.96
C ILE A 231 -8.51 -6.91 -14.40
N LEU A 232 -8.61 -8.10 -15.00
CA LEU A 232 -9.90 -8.70 -15.35
C LEU A 232 -10.85 -8.87 -14.14
N HIS A 233 -10.30 -8.91 -12.92
CA HIS A 233 -11.06 -9.04 -11.67
C HIS A 233 -11.15 -7.73 -10.84
N LEU A 234 -10.69 -6.60 -11.39
CA LEU A 234 -10.59 -5.29 -10.70
C LEU A 234 -11.91 -4.81 -10.05
N PRO A 235 -13.10 -4.85 -10.72
CA PRO A 235 -14.32 -4.26 -10.16
C PRO A 235 -14.80 -4.92 -8.85
N GLY A 236 -14.57 -6.23 -8.69
CA GLY A 236 -15.00 -6.97 -7.49
C GLY A 236 -13.95 -7.02 -6.38
N LYS A 237 -12.68 -6.76 -6.69
CA LYS A 237 -11.57 -6.95 -5.75
C LYS A 237 -11.34 -5.71 -4.87
N LEU A 238 -11.58 -4.52 -5.40
CA LEU A 238 -11.40 -3.24 -4.68
C LEU A 238 -12.36 -3.10 -3.48
N GLN A 239 -13.60 -3.59 -3.63
CA GLN A 239 -14.64 -3.56 -2.59
C GLN A 239 -14.27 -4.40 -1.35
N LYS A 240 -13.38 -5.39 -1.51
CA LYS A 240 -12.90 -6.27 -0.44
C LYS A 240 -11.75 -5.67 0.37
N PHE A 241 -11.03 -4.69 -0.19
CA PHE A 241 -9.92 -4.00 0.46
C PHE A 241 -10.32 -2.68 1.14
N GLY A 242 -11.41 -2.04 0.68
CA GLY A 242 -11.98 -0.83 1.29
C GLY A 242 -13.08 -1.09 2.34
N GLY A 243 -13.59 -2.33 2.45
CA GLY A 243 -14.55 -2.73 3.47
C GLY A 243 -13.86 -3.18 4.75
N ASP A 244 -14.35 -2.70 5.91
CA ASP A 244 -13.93 -3.16 7.23
C ASP A 244 -13.94 -4.71 7.27
N PRO A 245 -12.77 -5.38 7.37
CA PRO A 245 -12.76 -6.83 7.35
C PRO A 245 -13.38 -7.32 8.66
N CYS A 246 -14.45 -8.09 8.49
CA CYS A 246 -15.03 -9.00 9.46
C CYS A 246 -16.15 -8.42 10.35
N VAL A 247 -17.35 -8.51 9.78
CA VAL A 247 -18.57 -8.89 10.51
C VAL A 247 -18.29 -10.14 11.35
N LEU A 248 -18.33 -9.95 12.67
CA LEU A 248 -18.72 -10.91 13.72
C LEU A 248 -18.29 -12.38 13.55
N ALA A 249 -16.99 -12.66 13.71
CA ALA A 249 -16.62 -13.96 14.26
C ALA A 249 -16.97 -13.98 15.76
N SER A 250 -18.12 -14.57 16.10
CA SER A 250 -18.62 -14.71 17.47
C SER A 250 -17.55 -15.30 18.40
N ASP A 251 -17.08 -14.46 19.34
CA ASP A 251 -16.08 -14.78 20.38
C ASP A 251 -16.46 -15.99 21.26
N ALA A 252 -17.72 -16.44 21.20
CA ALA A 252 -18.23 -17.60 21.94
C ALA A 252 -17.68 -18.94 21.39
N ALA A 253 -17.48 -19.08 20.08
CA ALA A 253 -17.01 -20.32 19.48
C ALA A 253 -15.52 -20.58 19.79
N LYS A 254 -14.69 -19.53 19.75
CA LYS A 254 -13.25 -19.62 20.04
C LYS A 254 -12.95 -19.92 21.52
N LYS A 255 -13.76 -19.41 22.45
CA LYS A 255 -13.62 -19.74 23.89
C LYS A 255 -14.00 -21.19 24.19
N LYS A 256 -14.97 -21.76 23.48
CA LYS A 256 -15.41 -23.15 23.66
C LYS A 256 -14.40 -24.17 23.11
N ALA A 257 -13.71 -23.85 22.02
CA ALA A 257 -12.64 -24.69 21.46
C ALA A 257 -11.43 -24.77 22.40
N LYS A 258 -10.96 -23.63 22.94
CA LYS A 258 -9.79 -23.59 23.82
C LYS A 258 -10.02 -24.21 25.20
N ALA A 259 -11.27 -24.30 25.66
CA ALA A 259 -11.64 -25.02 26.88
C ALA A 259 -11.57 -26.54 26.72
N ARG A 260 -11.95 -27.08 25.55
CA ARG A 260 -11.89 -28.52 25.25
C ARG A 260 -10.45 -29.01 25.08
N GLU A 261 -9.58 -28.18 24.51
CA GLU A 261 -8.15 -28.48 24.37
C GLU A 261 -7.45 -28.63 25.74
N ARG A 262 -7.83 -27.83 26.74
CA ARG A 262 -7.29 -27.93 28.11
C ARG A 262 -7.80 -29.15 28.90
N GLN A 263 -8.96 -29.70 28.54
CA GLN A 263 -9.47 -30.92 29.15
C GLN A 263 -8.86 -32.19 28.53
N ALA A 264 -8.38 -32.12 27.29
CA ALA A 264 -7.70 -33.23 26.62
C ALA A 264 -6.22 -33.40 27.03
N VAL A 265 -5.64 -32.44 27.76
CA VAL A 265 -4.26 -32.50 28.28
C VAL A 265 -4.20 -33.02 29.72
N ILE A 266 -5.34 -33.23 30.37
CA ILE A 266 -5.45 -33.66 31.78
C ILE A 266 -6.05 -35.09 31.91
N MET A 267 -6.39 -35.74 30.79
CA MET A 267 -6.66 -37.19 30.72
C MET A 267 -5.51 -37.90 30.01
#